data_AF-A0A1V3WKT6-F1
#
_entry.id   AF-A0A1V3WKT6-F1
#
_cell.length_a   1.000
_cell.length_b   1.000
_cell.length_c   1.000
_cell.angle_alpha   90.00
_cell.angle_beta   90.00
_cell.angle_gamma   90.00
#
_symmetry.space_group_name_H-M   'P 1'
#
loop_
_entity.id
_entity.type
_entity.pdbx_description
1 polymer ?
#
loop_
_entity_poly.entity_id
_entity_poly.type
_entity_poly.pdbx_seq_one_letter_code
_entity_poly.pdbx_strand_id
1 'polypeptide(L)' 'MGLAHVATDTALLRRFAETLFDQTGLDVRGQQFELFAADITGASAVEVRDGRLDITVWNPGLAERVVHKH' A
#
# COMPACT_ATOMS: atom_id res chain seq x y z
N MET A 1 -12.87 -1.18 -4.59
CA MET A 1 -12.99 -1.93 -3.32
C MET A 1 -11.78 -2.82 -3.26
N GLY A 2 -10.91 -2.62 -2.26
CA GLY A 2 -9.80 -3.55 -2.04
C GLY A 2 -10.25 -4.74 -1.17
N LEU A 3 -9.59 -5.88 -1.32
CA LEU A 3 -9.79 -7.05 -0.46
C LEU A 3 -8.50 -7.31 0.32
N ALA A 4 -8.60 -7.36 1.65
CA ALA A 4 -7.52 -7.81 2.51
C ALA A 4 -7.68 -9.30 2.83
N HIS A 5 -6.59 -10.04 2.84
CA HIS A 5 -6.56 -11.46 3.18
C HIS A 5 -5.28 -11.81 3.95
N VAL A 6 -5.34 -12.84 4.78
CA VAL A 6 -4.16 -13.34 5.51
C VAL A 6 -3.20 -13.97 4.50
N ALA A 7 -1.96 -13.51 4.48
CA ALA A 7 -0.88 -14.11 3.72
C ALA A 7 -0.31 -15.29 4.52
N THR A 8 -0.35 -16.48 3.93
CA THR A 8 0.10 -17.73 4.58
C THR A 8 1.45 -18.23 4.07
N ASP A 9 2.03 -17.58 3.05
CA ASP A 9 3.35 -17.91 2.52
C ASP A 9 4.46 -17.53 3.52
N THR A 10 5.08 -18.53 4.13
CA THR A 10 6.14 -18.36 5.13
C THR A 10 7.40 -17.70 4.55
N ALA A 11 7.68 -17.87 3.26
CA ALA A 11 8.80 -17.19 2.61
C ALA A 11 8.50 -15.69 2.44
N LEU A 12 7.24 -15.33 2.17
CA LEU A 12 6.80 -13.93 2.14
C LEU A 12 6.88 -13.29 3.53
N LEU A 13 6.40 -13.98 4.59
CA LEU A 13 6.51 -13.49 5.96
C LEU A 13 7.96 -13.19 6.36
N ARG A 14 8.88 -14.09 6.00
CA ARG A 14 10.31 -13.90 6.27
C ARG A 14 10.88 -12.68 5.56
N ARG A 15 10.62 -12.52 4.26
CA ARG A 15 11.10 -11.35 3.49
C ARG A 15 10.50 -10.04 4.01
N PHE A 16 9.24 -10.06 4.43
CA PHE A 16 8.58 -8.91 5.03
C PHE A 16 9.26 -8.50 6.34
N ALA A 17 9.53 -9.46 7.24
CA ALA A 17 10.22 -9.19 8.51
C ALA A 17 11.65 -8.68 8.30
N GLU A 18 12.39 -9.25 7.34
CA GLU A 18 13.72 -8.77 6.93
C GLU A 18 13.64 -7.30 6.46
N THR A 19 12.74 -7.00 5.52
CA THR A 19 12.56 -5.65 4.95
C THR A 19 12.14 -4.63 6.03
N LEU A 20 11.24 -5.02 6.94
CA LEU A 20 10.76 -4.15 8.01
C LEU A 20 11.89 -3.75 8.96
N PHE A 21 12.74 -4.70 9.33
CA PHE A 21 13.93 -4.43 10.13
C PHE A 21 14.90 -3.50 9.40
N ASP A 22 15.20 -3.78 8.13
CA ASP A 22 16.16 -3.00 7.35
C ASP A 22 15.70 -1.55 7.14
N GLN A 23 14.39 -1.32 6.95
CA GLN A 23 13.84 0.01 6.67
C GLN A 23 13.53 0.84 7.93
N THR A 24 13.18 0.19 9.04
CA THR A 24 12.61 0.89 10.21
C THR A 24 13.31 0.56 11.53
N GLY A 25 14.13 -0.49 11.57
CA GLY A 25 14.73 -1.03 12.79
C GLY A 25 13.77 -1.87 13.65
N LEU A 26 12.50 -1.99 13.28
CA LEU A 26 11.53 -2.83 13.99
C LEU A 26 11.82 -4.32 13.73
N ASP A 27 12.23 -5.05 14.77
CA ASP A 27 12.59 -6.47 14.67
C ASP A 27 11.43 -7.39 15.07
N VAL A 28 10.80 -7.99 14.05
CA VAL A 28 9.77 -9.04 14.21
C VAL A 28 10.25 -10.39 13.67
N ARG A 29 11.54 -10.53 13.36
CA ARG A 29 12.10 -11.77 12.80
C ARG A 29 12.01 -12.88 13.85
N GLY A 30 11.54 -14.05 13.42
CA GLY A 30 11.32 -15.20 14.32
C GLY A 30 10.12 -15.06 15.26
N GLN A 31 9.39 -13.94 15.21
CA GLN A 31 8.16 -13.76 15.97
C GLN A 31 6.94 -14.28 15.20
N GLN A 32 5.90 -14.68 15.94
CA GLN A 32 4.61 -15.01 15.35
C GLN A 32 3.79 -13.73 15.17
N PHE A 33 3.35 -13.48 13.94
CA PHE A 33 2.44 -12.39 13.61
C PHE A 33 1.63 -12.74 12.36
N GLU A 34 0.48 -12.10 12.19
CA GLU A 34 -0.31 -12.18 10.97
C GLU A 34 0.14 -11.10 9.98
N LEU A 35 0.40 -11.52 8.73
CA LEU A 35 0.63 -10.61 7.62
C LEU A 35 -0.63 -10.56 6.76
N PHE A 36 -1.15 -9.37 6.49
CA PHE A 36 -2.28 -9.18 5.60
C PHE A 36 -1.80 -8.65 4.25
N ALA A 37 -2.10 -9.38 3.18
CA ALA A 37 -1.94 -8.90 1.82
C ALA A 37 -3.24 -8.24 1.36
N ALA A 38 -3.14 -7.33 0.38
CA ALA A 38 -4.29 -6.61 -0.15
C ALA A 38 -4.29 -6.60 -1.68
N ASP A 39 -5.42 -6.97 -2.26
CA ASP A 39 -5.70 -6.79 -3.68
C ASP A 39 -6.21 -5.37 -3.90
N ILE A 40 -5.34 -4.49 -4.41
CA ILE A 40 -5.67 -3.08 -4.62
C ILE A 40 -6.25 -2.90 -6.02
N THR A 41 -7.54 -2.55 -6.09
CA THR A 41 -8.24 -2.30 -7.37
C THR A 41 -8.12 -0.85 -7.87
N GLY A 42 -7.51 0.02 -7.07
CA GLY A 42 -7.30 1.44 -7.36
C GLY A 42 -6.97 2.22 -6.10
N ALA A 43 -6.42 3.41 -6.28
CA ALA A 43 -6.07 4.33 -5.21
C ALA A 43 -6.32 5.76 -5.68
N SER A 44 -6.58 6.67 -4.74
CA SER A 44 -6.60 8.10 -5.02
C SER A 44 -6.03 8.91 -3.87
N ALA A 45 -5.27 9.94 -4.19
CA ALA A 45 -4.83 10.98 -3.27
C ALA A 45 -5.51 12.29 -3.65
N VAL A 46 -6.02 13.03 -2.66
CA VAL A 46 -6.67 14.32 -2.87
C VAL A 46 -5.80 15.39 -2.24
N GLU A 47 -5.52 16.43 -3.02
CA GLU A 47 -4.79 17.61 -2.56
C GLU A 47 -5.62 18.87 -2.86
N VAL A 48 -5.61 19.83 -1.93
CA VAL A 48 -6.19 21.16 -2.15
C VAL A 48 -5.04 22.15 -2.28
N ARG A 49 -4.90 22.75 -3.46
CA ARG A 49 -3.87 23.77 -3.78
C ARG A 49 -4.50 24.91 -4.55
N ASP A 50 -4.10 26.14 -4.25
CA ASP A 50 -4.52 27.36 -4.97
C ASP A 50 -6.04 27.48 -5.17
N GLY A 51 -6.83 27.02 -4.19
CA GLY A 51 -8.30 27.05 -4.26
C GLY A 51 -8.92 26.01 -5.20
N ARG A 52 -8.16 25.01 -5.65
CA ARG A 52 -8.61 23.92 -6.53
C ARG A 52 -8.34 22.57 -5.88
N LEU A 53 -9.17 21.59 -6.25
CA LEU A 53 -9.05 20.21 -5.79
C LEU A 53 -8.43 19.36 -6.88
N ASP A 54 -7.26 18.80 -6.59
CA ASP A 54 -6.52 17.90 -7.47
C ASP A 54 -6.60 16.47 -6.91
N ILE A 55 -7.08 15.53 -7.73
CA ILE A 55 -7.24 14.12 -7.37
C ILE A 55 -6.28 13.31 -8.23
N THR A 56 -5.19 12.84 -7.63
CA THR A 56 -4.33 11.85 -8.29
C THR A 56 -4.99 10.49 -8.17
N VAL A 57 -5.23 9.82 -9.29
CA VAL A 57 -5.89 8.51 -9.38
C VAL A 57 -4.94 7.50 -10.00
N TRP A 58 -4.80 6.37 -9.33
CA TRP A 58 -4.12 5.18 -9.84
C TRP A 58 -5.11 4.02 -9.99
N ASN A 59 -4.96 3.25 -11.06
CA ASN A 59 -5.68 2.00 -11.29
C ASN A 59 -4.68 0.95 -11.82
N PRO A 60 -4.87 -0.35 -11.50
CA PRO A 60 -4.00 -1.41 -12.01
C PRO A 60 -3.86 -1.39 -13.53
N GLY A 61 -2.62 -1.49 -14.02
CA GLY A 61 -2.31 -1.50 -15.45
C GLY A 61 -2.39 -0.14 -16.15
N LEU A 62 -2.77 0.93 -15.45
CA LEU A 62 -2.83 2.28 -15.99
C LEU A 62 -1.78 3.18 -15.33
N ALA A 63 -1.28 4.15 -16.10
CA ALA A 63 -0.50 5.23 -15.54
C ALA A 63 -1.35 6.09 -14.60
N GLU A 64 -0.72 6.70 -13.60
CA GLU A 64 -1.37 7.67 -12.74
C GLU A 64 -1.87 8.88 -13.53
N ARG A 65 -3.00 9.45 -13.12
CA ARG A 65 -3.60 10.63 -13.75
C ARG A 65 -4.15 11.59 -12.71
N VAL A 66 -4.16 12.89 -13.01
CA VAL A 66 -4.76 13.92 -12.16
C VAL A 66 -6.13 14.33 -12.71
N VAL A 67 -7.16 14.27 -11.87
CA VAL A 67 -8.49 14.82 -12.12
C VAL A 67 -8.61 16.11 -11.34
N HIS A 68 -9.07 17.15 -12.00
CA HIS A 68 -9.15 18.48 -11.43
C HIS A 68 -10.59 18.92 -11.22
N LYS A 69 -10.89 19.49 -10.06
CA LYS A 69 -12.23 19.96 -9.71
C LYS A 69 -12.19 21.39 -9.15
N HIS A 70 -13.15 22.19 -9.61
CA HIS A 70 -13.43 23.56 -9.19
C HIS A 70 -14.51 23.60 -8.11
#